data_AF-A0A167AVK4-F1
#
_entry.id   AF-A0A167AVK4-F1
#
_cell.length_a   1.000
_cell.length_b   1.000
_cell.length_c   1.000
_cell.angle_alpha   90.00
_cell.angle_beta   90.00
_cell.angle_gamma   90.00
#
_symmetry.space_group_name_H-M   'P 1'
#
loop_
_entity.id
_entity.type
_entity.pdbx_description
1 polymer ?
#
loop_
_entity_poly.entity_id
_entity_poly.type
_entity_poly.pdbx_seq_one_letter_code
_entity_poly.pdbx_strand_id
1 'polypeptide(L)'
;MRTIFAAVVFIVASSGQSLGREIEKRPGRQEQRSIAASHKTQVIAHLDKIKPQDADYKKAGEVLKLALKQNGLLQKYHTAVDQLLVTVSEAYSCYNDYQSNGVMAIHTPYSMENCDGQYDKAGKLLSEAKEIMRQTDFPLDSWVREQKLPVLTDGREDQLDEQSEKLHRSLVALVTVAKLAYDHQKQAIQVQDYHAQVGRLTDSISATEKCYSAVSEEIHTNGVESAEAARKLMEPCDTDHNKVQANFDAARETVRAPGFATAEVLAQFQLPDFRDGFESRQDGKTQGLTQAIEQLKRTKEELSKIEKEDIVYAQEFKEALQSELSSPELVRIISEPLNKVLKYSVVREGKDDKDAWAAINATKQHGNQFLQDLLDKSAQIAHMAIQEALSNATVRYNTAGKTG
;
A
#
# COMPACT_ATOMS: atom_id res chain seq x y z
N MET A 1 -9.81 -29.05 -47.38
CA MET A 1 -9.36 -28.70 -48.76
C MET A 1 -7.95 -29.19 -49.15
N ARG A 2 -7.43 -30.31 -48.59
CA ARG A 2 -6.14 -30.89 -49.03
C ARG A 2 -6.21 -31.81 -50.25
N THR A 3 -7.42 -32.15 -50.71
CA THR A 3 -7.65 -33.10 -51.81
C THR A 3 -7.70 -32.47 -53.20
N ILE A 4 -7.83 -31.15 -53.33
CA ILE A 4 -7.90 -30.47 -54.64
C ILE A 4 -6.52 -29.98 -55.11
N PHE A 5 -5.60 -29.65 -54.18
CA PHE A 5 -4.22 -29.31 -54.54
C PHE A 5 -3.36 -30.54 -54.92
N ALA A 6 -3.74 -31.76 -54.50
CA ALA A 6 -3.02 -32.98 -54.86
C ALA A 6 -3.25 -33.43 -56.32
N ALA A 7 -4.39 -33.09 -56.92
CA ALA A 7 -4.74 -33.50 -58.28
C ALA A 7 -3.92 -32.75 -59.35
N VAL A 8 -3.48 -31.53 -59.07
CA VAL A 8 -2.70 -30.71 -60.03
C VAL A 8 -1.20 -31.06 -59.98
N VAL A 9 -0.69 -31.57 -58.86
CA VAL A 9 0.72 -31.98 -58.73
C VAL A 9 0.97 -33.42 -59.21
N PHE A 10 -0.02 -34.33 -59.14
CA PHE A 10 0.14 -35.73 -59.60
C PHE A 10 0.16 -35.91 -61.13
N ILE A 11 -0.32 -34.94 -61.91
CA ILE A 11 -0.35 -35.03 -63.38
C ILE A 11 1.01 -34.67 -64.02
N VAL A 12 1.95 -34.08 -63.26
CA VAL A 12 3.28 -33.73 -63.80
C VAL A 12 4.35 -34.80 -63.51
N ALA A 13 4.09 -35.76 -62.62
CA ALA A 13 5.09 -36.77 -62.22
C ALA A 13 4.90 -38.19 -62.80
N SER A 14 3.82 -38.46 -63.56
CA SER A 14 3.53 -39.83 -64.08
C SER A 14 3.92 -40.07 -65.55
N SER A 15 4.59 -39.11 -66.19
CA SER A 15 5.06 -39.25 -67.59
C SER A 15 6.38 -40.03 -67.75
N GLY A 16 6.94 -40.59 -66.66
CA GLY A 16 8.21 -41.29 -66.66
C GLY A 16 8.07 -42.78 -66.31
N GLN A 17 8.29 -43.63 -67.32
CA GLN A 17 8.64 -45.07 -67.23
C GLN A 17 7.55 -46.08 -66.83
N SER A 18 7.11 -46.92 -67.78
CA SER A 18 7.59 -48.32 -67.88
C SER A 18 7.05 -49.03 -69.13
N LEU A 19 7.97 -49.58 -69.92
CA LEU A 19 7.76 -50.57 -71.00
C LEU A 19 7.37 -51.94 -70.43
N GLY A 20 6.59 -52.74 -71.17
CA GLY A 20 6.40 -54.17 -70.85
C GLY A 20 5.48 -54.94 -71.79
N ARG A 21 6.08 -55.52 -72.84
CA ARG A 21 5.62 -56.53 -73.83
C ARG A 21 4.37 -57.38 -73.52
N GLU A 22 3.57 -57.61 -74.57
CA GLU A 22 3.36 -58.97 -75.11
C GLU A 22 3.09 -58.94 -76.64
N ILE A 23 3.59 -59.98 -77.32
CA ILE A 23 3.69 -60.23 -78.77
C ILE A 23 2.38 -60.94 -79.19
N GLU A 24 1.71 -60.69 -80.33
CA GLU A 24 1.99 -61.29 -81.64
C GLU A 24 0.86 -60.97 -82.65
N LYS A 25 1.18 -61.11 -83.94
CA LYS A 25 0.36 -61.00 -85.17
C LYS A 25 0.42 -59.66 -85.90
N ARG A 26 1.22 -59.67 -86.97
CA ARG A 26 1.35 -58.62 -88.00
C ARG A 26 0.01 -58.42 -88.74
N PRO A 27 -0.42 -57.15 -88.95
CA PRO A 27 -1.08 -56.74 -90.17
C PRO A 27 -0.16 -55.80 -90.98
N GLY A 28 -0.41 -55.72 -92.29
CA GLY A 28 0.43 -55.04 -93.27
C GLY A 28 0.57 -53.52 -93.04
N ARG A 29 1.63 -52.96 -93.64
CA ARG A 29 2.11 -51.56 -93.55
C ARG A 29 1.07 -50.46 -93.88
N GLN A 30 -0.13 -50.84 -94.31
CA GLN A 30 -1.22 -49.95 -94.73
C GLN A 30 -2.36 -49.87 -93.68
N GLU A 31 -2.61 -50.92 -92.88
CA GLU A 31 -3.56 -50.88 -91.75
C GLU A 31 -2.98 -50.19 -90.50
N GLN A 32 -1.66 -50.27 -90.27
CA GLN A 32 -1.02 -49.55 -89.18
C GLN A 32 -1.10 -48.02 -89.34
N ARG A 33 -1.18 -47.50 -90.58
CA ARG A 33 -1.36 -46.06 -90.83
C ARG A 33 -2.80 -45.60 -90.57
N SER A 34 -3.81 -46.43 -90.87
CA SER A 34 -5.22 -46.06 -90.61
C SER A 34 -5.59 -46.18 -89.14
N ILE A 35 -5.09 -47.21 -88.43
CA ILE A 35 -5.32 -47.38 -86.98
C ILE A 35 -4.55 -46.32 -86.18
N ALA A 36 -3.30 -46.01 -86.56
CA ALA A 36 -2.56 -44.91 -85.91
C ALA A 36 -3.15 -43.54 -86.23
N ALA A 37 -3.70 -43.30 -87.42
CA ALA A 37 -4.42 -42.06 -87.74
C ALA A 37 -5.77 -41.96 -87.01
N SER A 38 -6.49 -43.07 -86.85
CA SER A 38 -7.74 -43.15 -86.09
C SER A 38 -7.50 -42.94 -84.59
N HIS A 39 -6.50 -43.60 -84.00
CA HIS A 39 -6.08 -43.40 -82.61
C HIS A 39 -5.55 -41.98 -82.38
N LYS A 40 -4.76 -41.41 -83.30
CA LYS A 40 -4.28 -40.03 -83.18
C LYS A 40 -5.44 -39.02 -83.26
N THR A 41 -6.43 -39.26 -84.11
CA THR A 41 -7.64 -38.41 -84.20
C THR A 41 -8.53 -38.55 -82.96
N GLN A 42 -8.70 -39.76 -82.41
CA GLN A 42 -9.44 -39.98 -81.16
C GLN A 42 -8.72 -39.40 -79.94
N VAL A 43 -7.39 -39.50 -79.87
CA VAL A 43 -6.57 -38.91 -78.78
C VAL A 43 -6.54 -37.39 -78.89
N ILE A 44 -6.45 -36.80 -80.09
CA ILE A 44 -6.55 -35.34 -80.29
C ILE A 44 -7.96 -34.85 -79.93
N ALA A 45 -9.02 -35.56 -80.33
CA ALA A 45 -10.39 -35.21 -79.95
C ALA A 45 -10.68 -35.40 -78.45
N HIS A 46 -10.01 -36.34 -77.78
CA HIS A 46 -10.04 -36.45 -76.31
C HIS A 46 -9.22 -35.32 -75.65
N LEU A 47 -8.07 -34.96 -76.19
CA LEU A 47 -7.24 -33.85 -75.69
C LEU A 47 -7.90 -32.49 -75.87
N ASP A 48 -8.61 -32.24 -76.98
CA ASP A 48 -9.40 -31.02 -77.18
C ASP A 48 -10.66 -30.98 -76.29
N LYS A 49 -11.15 -32.14 -75.81
CA LYS A 49 -12.17 -32.20 -74.74
C LYS A 49 -11.60 -32.01 -73.33
N ILE A 50 -10.28 -32.19 -73.15
CA ILE A 50 -9.56 -32.00 -71.87
C ILE A 50 -8.92 -30.61 -71.79
N LYS A 51 -8.75 -29.90 -72.91
CA LYS A 51 -8.37 -28.48 -72.91
C LYS A 51 -9.48 -27.68 -72.25
N PRO A 52 -9.18 -26.92 -71.18
CA PRO A 52 -10.17 -26.03 -70.57
C PRO A 52 -10.71 -25.09 -71.65
N GLN A 53 -12.03 -24.96 -71.75
CA GLN A 53 -12.62 -24.02 -72.69
C GLN A 53 -12.37 -22.59 -72.19
N ASP A 54 -12.45 -21.57 -73.06
CA ASP A 54 -12.32 -20.16 -72.66
C ASP A 54 -13.28 -19.78 -71.51
N ALA A 55 -14.45 -20.43 -71.46
CA ALA A 55 -15.40 -20.32 -70.36
C ALA A 55 -14.85 -20.86 -69.03
N ASP A 56 -14.07 -21.94 -69.03
CA ASP A 56 -13.43 -22.51 -67.85
C ASP A 56 -12.30 -21.62 -67.34
N TYR A 57 -11.54 -20.99 -68.24
CA TYR A 57 -10.53 -19.99 -67.87
C TYR A 57 -11.15 -18.72 -67.27
N LYS A 58 -12.27 -18.24 -67.85
CA LYS A 58 -13.01 -17.09 -67.30
C LYS A 58 -13.55 -17.41 -65.90
N LYS A 59 -14.13 -18.59 -65.72
CA LYS A 59 -14.63 -19.07 -64.42
C LYS A 59 -13.51 -19.24 -63.39
N ALA A 60 -12.37 -19.80 -63.80
CA ALA A 60 -11.19 -19.90 -62.94
C ALA A 60 -10.64 -18.52 -62.53
N GLY A 61 -10.65 -17.55 -63.44
CA GLY A 61 -10.28 -16.16 -63.16
C GLY A 61 -11.22 -15.47 -62.18
N GLU A 62 -12.54 -15.69 -62.28
CA GLU A 62 -13.52 -15.18 -61.32
C GLU A 62 -13.37 -15.82 -59.93
N VAL A 63 -13.13 -17.15 -59.87
CA VAL A 63 -12.83 -17.86 -58.63
C VAL A 63 -11.54 -17.35 -57.98
N LEU A 64 -10.48 -17.10 -58.77
CA LEU A 64 -9.22 -16.56 -58.25
C LEU A 64 -9.41 -15.14 -57.70
N LYS A 65 -10.17 -14.27 -58.39
CA LYS A 65 -10.47 -12.91 -57.92
C LYS A 65 -11.24 -12.93 -56.60
N LEU A 66 -12.26 -13.79 -56.49
CA LEU A 66 -13.02 -13.95 -55.26
C LEU A 66 -12.13 -14.46 -54.12
N ALA A 67 -11.30 -15.49 -54.38
CA ALA A 67 -10.38 -16.04 -53.40
C ALA A 67 -9.36 -15.01 -52.90
N LEU A 68 -8.82 -14.16 -53.79
CA LEU A 68 -7.92 -13.06 -53.39
C LEU A 68 -8.62 -12.03 -52.52
N LYS A 69 -9.87 -11.66 -52.87
CA LYS A 69 -10.68 -10.72 -52.06
C LYS A 69 -11.00 -11.31 -50.68
N GLN A 70 -11.44 -12.56 -50.64
CA GLN A 70 -11.71 -13.33 -49.42
C GLN A 70 -10.48 -13.42 -48.53
N ASN A 71 -9.30 -13.73 -49.09
CA ASN A 71 -8.05 -13.78 -48.34
C ASN A 71 -7.68 -12.41 -47.76
N GLY A 72 -7.83 -11.33 -48.53
CA GLY A 72 -7.59 -9.97 -48.05
C GLY A 72 -8.53 -9.57 -46.90
N LEU A 73 -9.81 -9.94 -46.98
CA LEU A 73 -10.77 -9.71 -45.90
C LEU A 73 -10.46 -10.54 -44.66
N LEU A 74 -10.06 -11.81 -44.84
CA LEU A 74 -9.66 -12.69 -43.74
C LEU A 74 -8.42 -12.16 -43.00
N GLN A 75 -7.44 -11.62 -43.73
CA GLN A 75 -6.26 -10.99 -43.13
C GLN A 75 -6.62 -9.73 -42.33
N LYS A 76 -7.51 -8.88 -42.86
CA LYS A 76 -8.01 -7.71 -42.13
C LYS A 76 -8.76 -8.13 -40.87
N TYR A 77 -9.60 -9.14 -40.97
CA TYR A 77 -10.33 -9.70 -39.84
C TYR A 77 -9.39 -10.24 -38.76
N HIS A 78 -8.41 -11.05 -39.16
CA HIS A 78 -7.36 -11.55 -38.27
C HIS A 78 -6.65 -10.40 -37.54
N THR A 79 -6.23 -9.36 -38.27
CA THR A 79 -5.56 -8.19 -37.68
C THR A 79 -6.46 -7.48 -36.66
N ALA A 80 -7.73 -7.27 -36.98
CA ALA A 80 -8.68 -6.63 -36.08
C ALA A 80 -8.93 -7.47 -34.82
N VAL A 81 -9.05 -8.79 -34.95
CA VAL A 81 -9.20 -9.73 -33.81
C VAL A 81 -7.98 -9.75 -32.92
N ASP A 82 -6.76 -9.81 -33.49
CA ASP A 82 -5.54 -9.80 -32.70
C ASP A 82 -5.40 -8.51 -31.89
N GLN A 83 -5.64 -7.36 -32.54
CA GLN A 83 -5.64 -6.07 -31.87
C GLN A 83 -6.72 -5.98 -30.80
N LEU A 84 -7.91 -6.54 -31.05
CA LEU A 84 -8.99 -6.61 -30.08
C LEU A 84 -8.56 -7.40 -28.85
N LEU A 85 -8.00 -8.59 -29.02
CA LEU A 85 -7.58 -9.45 -27.90
C LEU A 85 -6.52 -8.78 -27.03
N VAL A 86 -5.53 -8.14 -27.65
CA VAL A 86 -4.52 -7.35 -26.92
C VAL A 86 -5.18 -6.20 -26.17
N THR A 87 -6.01 -5.40 -26.84
CA THR A 87 -6.67 -4.24 -26.21
C THR A 87 -7.59 -4.64 -25.06
N VAL A 88 -8.34 -5.74 -25.20
CA VAL A 88 -9.19 -6.28 -24.13
C VAL A 88 -8.36 -6.70 -22.93
N SER A 89 -7.22 -7.37 -23.16
CA SER A 89 -6.32 -7.77 -22.08
C SER A 89 -5.70 -6.56 -21.38
N GLU A 90 -5.26 -5.55 -22.12
CA GLU A 90 -4.71 -4.30 -21.57
C GLU A 90 -5.75 -3.54 -20.75
N ALA A 91 -6.97 -3.39 -21.27
CA ALA A 91 -8.08 -2.74 -20.56
C ALA A 91 -8.46 -3.51 -19.29
N TYR A 92 -8.52 -4.84 -19.36
CA TYR A 92 -8.82 -5.70 -18.22
C TYR A 92 -7.78 -5.50 -17.11
N SER A 93 -6.48 -5.60 -17.45
CA SER A 93 -5.40 -5.40 -16.49
C SER A 93 -5.45 -4.00 -15.87
N CYS A 94 -5.72 -2.96 -16.67
CA CYS A 94 -5.85 -1.58 -16.18
C CYS A 94 -6.91 -1.44 -15.07
N TYR A 95 -8.13 -1.93 -15.30
CA TYR A 95 -9.19 -1.88 -14.29
C TYR A 95 -8.90 -2.77 -13.07
N ASN A 96 -8.31 -3.95 -13.30
CA ASN A 96 -7.94 -4.86 -12.22
C ASN A 96 -6.86 -4.23 -11.31
N ASP A 97 -5.87 -3.59 -11.90
CA ASP A 97 -4.78 -2.92 -11.17
C ASP A 97 -5.33 -1.74 -10.35
N TYR A 98 -6.25 -0.96 -10.92
CA TYR A 98 -6.96 0.10 -10.18
C TYR A 98 -7.68 -0.43 -8.94
N GLN A 99 -8.41 -1.54 -9.06
CA GLN A 99 -9.11 -2.16 -7.93
C GLN A 99 -8.17 -2.71 -6.85
N SER A 100 -7.00 -3.23 -7.27
CA SER A 100 -6.04 -3.82 -6.35
C SER A 100 -5.34 -2.79 -5.45
N ASN A 101 -5.34 -1.51 -5.85
CA ASN A 101 -4.67 -0.41 -5.14
C ASN A 101 -5.68 0.55 -4.49
N GLY A 102 -6.37 0.11 -3.43
CA GLY A 102 -7.37 0.93 -2.73
C GLY A 102 -6.88 2.30 -2.26
N VAL A 103 -5.62 2.39 -1.77
CA VAL A 103 -5.02 3.67 -1.36
C VAL A 103 -4.84 4.62 -2.55
N MET A 104 -4.40 4.10 -3.70
CA MET A 104 -4.28 4.91 -4.92
C MET A 104 -5.65 5.37 -5.42
N ALA A 105 -6.66 4.51 -5.37
CA ALA A 105 -8.02 4.85 -5.75
C ALA A 105 -8.60 6.00 -4.88
N ILE A 106 -8.22 6.10 -3.59
CA ILE A 106 -8.60 7.23 -2.74
C ILE A 106 -7.88 8.53 -3.16
N HIS A 107 -6.59 8.47 -3.46
CA HIS A 107 -5.80 9.66 -3.79
C HIS A 107 -6.10 10.19 -5.20
N THR A 108 -6.35 9.30 -6.15
CA THR A 108 -6.61 9.64 -7.54
C THR A 108 -7.83 8.88 -8.07
N PRO A 109 -9.04 9.16 -7.54
CA PRO A 109 -10.24 8.40 -7.88
C PRO A 109 -10.58 8.46 -9.37
N TYR A 110 -10.26 9.56 -10.05
CA TYR A 110 -10.55 9.76 -11.47
C TYR A 110 -9.44 9.26 -12.42
N SER A 111 -8.45 8.51 -11.93
CA SER A 111 -7.33 8.02 -12.75
C SER A 111 -7.70 6.90 -13.76
N MET A 112 -8.96 6.47 -13.82
CA MET A 112 -9.44 5.43 -14.74
C MET A 112 -9.63 5.90 -16.19
N GLU A 113 -9.49 7.19 -16.51
CA GLU A 113 -9.67 7.72 -17.87
C GLU A 113 -8.82 6.98 -18.93
N ASN A 114 -7.61 6.56 -18.56
CA ASN A 114 -6.76 5.76 -19.44
C ASN A 114 -7.33 4.35 -19.69
N CYS A 115 -7.94 3.74 -18.67
CA CYS A 115 -8.61 2.44 -18.81
C CYS A 115 -9.85 2.57 -19.70
N ASP A 116 -10.62 3.64 -19.54
CA ASP A 116 -11.80 3.95 -20.36
C ASP A 116 -11.41 4.12 -21.84
N GLY A 117 -10.29 4.79 -22.12
CA GLY A 117 -9.76 4.90 -23.48
C GLY A 117 -9.45 3.55 -24.14
N GLN A 118 -8.91 2.58 -23.37
CA GLN A 118 -8.66 1.23 -23.88
C GLN A 118 -9.95 0.41 -24.01
N TYR A 119 -10.89 0.56 -23.08
CA TYR A 119 -12.21 -0.06 -23.15
C TYR A 119 -12.97 0.39 -24.41
N ASP A 120 -13.00 1.69 -24.69
CA ASP A 120 -13.60 2.26 -25.89
C ASP A 120 -12.92 1.77 -27.18
N LYS A 121 -11.59 1.66 -27.15
CA LYS A 121 -10.81 1.11 -28.27
C LYS A 121 -11.15 -0.36 -28.52
N ALA A 122 -11.32 -1.18 -27.48
CA ALA A 122 -11.79 -2.55 -27.60
C ALA A 122 -13.19 -2.61 -28.24
N GLY A 123 -14.11 -1.73 -27.81
CA GLY A 123 -15.46 -1.62 -28.42
C GLY A 123 -15.43 -1.26 -29.91
N LYS A 124 -14.53 -0.34 -30.31
CA LYS A 124 -14.32 0.03 -31.72
C LYS A 124 -13.77 -1.14 -32.54
N LEU A 125 -12.75 -1.84 -32.04
CA LEU A 125 -12.15 -3.00 -32.71
C LEU A 125 -13.13 -4.17 -32.84
N LEU A 126 -13.96 -4.41 -31.82
CA LEU A 126 -15.02 -5.41 -31.89
C LEU A 126 -16.06 -5.07 -32.97
N SER A 127 -16.41 -3.78 -33.07
CA SER A 127 -17.33 -3.30 -34.10
C SER A 127 -16.72 -3.43 -35.50
N GLU A 128 -15.46 -3.04 -35.67
CA GLU A 128 -14.72 -3.19 -36.93
C GLU A 128 -14.63 -4.65 -37.37
N ALA A 129 -14.28 -5.57 -36.46
CA ALA A 129 -14.22 -7.00 -36.75
C ALA A 129 -15.59 -7.55 -37.21
N LYS A 130 -16.68 -7.14 -36.57
CA LYS A 130 -18.06 -7.48 -36.98
C LYS A 130 -18.40 -6.92 -38.36
N GLU A 131 -18.02 -5.68 -38.66
CA GLU A 131 -18.26 -5.07 -39.97
C GLU A 131 -17.46 -5.75 -41.09
N ILE A 132 -16.22 -6.19 -40.83
CA ILE A 132 -15.44 -6.96 -41.80
C ILE A 132 -16.15 -8.29 -42.14
N MET A 133 -16.66 -9.00 -41.12
CA MET A 133 -17.40 -10.25 -41.32
C MET A 133 -18.71 -10.07 -42.09
N ARG A 134 -19.35 -8.91 -41.99
CA ARG A 134 -20.62 -8.60 -42.68
C ARG A 134 -20.43 -8.28 -44.16
N GLN A 135 -19.20 -8.14 -44.65
CA GLN A 135 -18.96 -7.83 -46.06
C GLN A 135 -19.42 -8.99 -46.97
N THR A 136 -20.03 -8.65 -48.11
CA THR A 136 -20.67 -9.61 -49.03
C THR A 136 -19.74 -10.74 -49.50
N ASP A 137 -18.45 -10.46 -49.66
CA ASP A 137 -17.44 -11.42 -50.12
C ASP A 137 -16.58 -11.97 -48.98
N PHE A 138 -17.01 -11.83 -47.73
CA PHE A 138 -16.30 -12.43 -46.60
C PHE A 138 -16.33 -13.98 -46.69
N PRO A 139 -15.25 -14.69 -46.31
CA PRO A 139 -15.25 -16.15 -46.30
C PRO A 139 -16.34 -16.75 -45.41
N LEU A 140 -16.72 -17.99 -45.70
CA LEU A 140 -17.65 -18.75 -44.83
C LEU A 140 -17.04 -18.98 -43.43
N ASP A 141 -17.89 -19.09 -42.41
CA ASP A 141 -17.47 -19.34 -41.02
C ASP A 141 -16.55 -20.56 -40.87
N SER A 142 -16.71 -21.59 -41.70
CA SER A 142 -15.82 -22.76 -41.68
C SER A 142 -14.36 -22.39 -41.96
N TRP A 143 -14.12 -21.41 -42.83
CA TRP A 143 -12.76 -20.93 -43.14
C TRP A 143 -12.19 -20.08 -42.01
N VAL A 144 -13.02 -19.29 -41.34
CA VAL A 144 -12.65 -18.54 -40.14
C VAL A 144 -12.20 -19.49 -39.03
N ARG A 145 -12.98 -20.56 -38.81
CA ARG A 145 -12.66 -21.62 -37.82
C ARG A 145 -11.40 -22.40 -38.20
N GLU A 146 -11.15 -22.68 -39.48
CA GLU A 146 -9.89 -23.30 -39.94
C GLU A 146 -8.66 -22.44 -39.61
N GLN A 147 -8.80 -21.11 -39.58
CA GLN A 147 -7.75 -20.19 -39.12
C GLN A 147 -7.69 -20.00 -37.61
N LYS A 148 -8.53 -20.73 -36.83
CA LYS A 148 -8.66 -20.57 -35.38
C LYS A 148 -9.00 -19.14 -34.95
N LEU A 149 -9.81 -18.46 -35.75
CA LEU A 149 -10.35 -17.15 -35.40
C LEU A 149 -11.77 -17.29 -34.83
N PRO A 150 -12.19 -16.38 -33.93
CA PRO A 150 -13.56 -16.35 -33.44
C PRO A 150 -14.53 -16.01 -34.57
N VAL A 151 -15.77 -16.47 -34.46
CA VAL A 151 -16.89 -16.14 -35.37
C VAL A 151 -17.83 -15.20 -34.63
N LEU A 152 -17.83 -13.92 -35.00
CA LEU A 152 -18.56 -12.85 -34.27
C LEU A 152 -20.02 -12.65 -34.72
N THR A 153 -20.47 -13.42 -35.70
CA THR A 153 -21.82 -13.36 -36.28
C THR A 153 -22.81 -14.30 -35.59
N ASP A 154 -22.34 -15.33 -34.87
CA ASP A 154 -23.19 -16.24 -34.11
C ASP A 154 -23.44 -15.67 -32.71
N GLY A 155 -24.64 -15.14 -32.49
CA GLY A 155 -25.06 -14.59 -31.19
C GLY A 155 -25.58 -15.64 -30.22
N ARG A 156 -25.56 -16.92 -30.59
CA ARG A 156 -26.05 -18.02 -29.75
C ARG A 156 -24.91 -18.55 -28.89
N GLU A 157 -24.88 -18.11 -27.64
CA GLU A 157 -23.82 -18.40 -26.67
C GLU A 157 -23.60 -19.91 -26.45
N ASP A 158 -24.62 -20.75 -26.67
CA ASP A 158 -24.60 -22.21 -26.53
C ASP A 158 -23.97 -22.95 -27.73
N GLN A 159 -23.63 -22.25 -28.82
CA GLN A 159 -23.10 -22.83 -30.06
C GLN A 159 -21.75 -22.25 -30.49
N LEU A 160 -21.09 -21.50 -29.59
CA LEU A 160 -19.78 -20.93 -29.82
C LEU A 160 -18.73 -22.05 -29.95
N ASP A 161 -17.83 -21.94 -30.93
CA ASP A 161 -16.59 -22.71 -30.87
C ASP A 161 -15.65 -22.17 -29.80
N GLU A 162 -14.60 -22.94 -29.52
CA GLU A 162 -13.59 -22.63 -28.50
C GLU A 162 -13.02 -21.19 -28.60
N GLN A 163 -12.77 -20.69 -29.81
CA GLN A 163 -12.18 -19.36 -30.01
C GLN A 163 -13.19 -18.25 -29.77
N SER A 164 -14.41 -18.44 -30.26
CA SER A 164 -15.53 -17.52 -30.05
C SER A 164 -15.92 -17.47 -28.57
N GLU A 165 -15.95 -18.62 -27.89
CA GLU A 165 -16.19 -18.72 -26.44
C GLU A 165 -15.08 -18.03 -25.64
N LYS A 166 -13.81 -18.21 -26.03
CA LYS A 166 -12.69 -17.53 -25.37
C LYS A 166 -12.80 -16.01 -25.48
N LEU A 167 -13.04 -15.47 -26.67
CA LEU A 167 -13.21 -14.03 -26.85
C LEU A 167 -14.44 -13.52 -26.10
N HIS A 168 -15.56 -14.23 -26.15
CA HIS A 168 -16.77 -13.89 -25.41
C HIS A 168 -16.49 -13.81 -23.90
N ARG A 169 -15.83 -14.82 -23.32
CA ARG A 169 -15.42 -14.82 -21.91
C ARG A 169 -14.53 -13.62 -21.56
N SER A 170 -13.55 -13.29 -22.40
CA SER A 170 -12.68 -12.13 -22.19
C SER A 170 -13.46 -10.80 -22.21
N LEU A 171 -14.42 -10.65 -23.12
CA LEU A 171 -15.28 -9.46 -23.18
C LEU A 171 -16.19 -9.35 -21.95
N VAL A 172 -16.81 -10.46 -21.53
CA VAL A 172 -17.63 -10.50 -20.31
C VAL A 172 -16.79 -10.18 -19.07
N ALA A 173 -15.58 -10.73 -18.98
CA ALA A 173 -14.65 -10.43 -17.90
C ALA A 173 -14.25 -8.95 -17.87
N LEU A 174 -13.99 -8.35 -19.04
CA LEU A 174 -13.71 -6.91 -19.17
C LEU A 174 -14.88 -6.04 -18.68
N VAL A 175 -16.11 -6.33 -19.10
CA VAL A 175 -17.30 -5.60 -18.65
C VAL A 175 -17.47 -5.73 -17.13
N THR A 176 -17.24 -6.93 -16.59
CA THR A 176 -17.37 -7.22 -15.16
C THR A 176 -16.34 -6.44 -14.35
N VAL A 177 -15.06 -6.47 -14.74
CA VAL A 177 -14.01 -5.75 -14.03
C VAL A 177 -14.18 -4.23 -14.16
N ALA A 178 -14.61 -3.71 -15.31
CA ALA A 178 -14.90 -2.29 -15.46
C ALA A 178 -16.01 -1.84 -14.49
N LYS A 179 -17.12 -2.61 -14.41
CA LYS A 179 -18.21 -2.32 -13.47
C LYS A 179 -17.73 -2.32 -12.02
N LEU A 180 -16.98 -3.34 -11.62
CA LEU A 180 -16.41 -3.43 -10.28
C LEU A 180 -15.46 -2.26 -9.99
N ALA A 181 -14.71 -1.78 -10.98
CA ALA A 181 -13.80 -0.65 -10.83
C ALA A 181 -14.56 0.67 -10.65
N TYR A 182 -15.66 0.88 -11.37
CA TYR A 182 -16.54 2.04 -11.15
C TYR A 182 -17.22 2.01 -9.78
N ASP A 183 -17.65 0.84 -9.31
CA ASP A 183 -18.20 0.71 -7.96
C ASP A 183 -17.13 0.98 -6.91
N HIS A 184 -15.90 0.50 -7.11
CA HIS A 184 -14.74 0.80 -6.27
C HIS A 184 -14.38 2.31 -6.27
N GLN A 185 -14.42 2.97 -7.42
CA GLN A 185 -14.21 4.42 -7.54
C GLN A 185 -15.23 5.20 -6.71
N LYS A 186 -16.53 4.86 -6.83
CA LYS A 186 -17.58 5.53 -6.04
C LYS A 186 -17.34 5.37 -4.55
N GLN A 187 -16.95 4.18 -4.11
CA GLN A 187 -16.62 3.91 -2.73
C GLN A 187 -15.37 4.70 -2.28
N ALA A 188 -14.33 4.77 -3.12
CA ALA A 188 -13.12 5.55 -2.84
C ALA A 188 -13.43 7.05 -2.67
N ILE A 189 -14.27 7.61 -3.53
CA ILE A 189 -14.76 9.00 -3.43
C ILE A 189 -15.53 9.19 -2.11
N GLN A 190 -16.41 8.25 -1.77
CA GLN A 190 -17.22 8.33 -0.54
C GLN A 190 -16.36 8.37 0.73
N VAL A 191 -15.22 7.68 0.74
CA VAL A 191 -14.33 7.61 1.92
C VAL A 191 -13.13 8.57 1.86
N GLN A 192 -13.01 9.38 0.80
CA GLN A 192 -11.83 10.23 0.58
C GLN A 192 -11.61 11.25 1.70
N ASP A 193 -12.66 11.97 2.09
CA ASP A 193 -12.59 12.95 3.17
C ASP A 193 -12.29 12.29 4.52
N TYR A 194 -12.88 11.12 4.75
CA TYR A 194 -12.65 10.33 5.95
C TYR A 194 -11.19 9.82 6.03
N HIS A 195 -10.62 9.36 4.91
CA HIS A 195 -9.21 9.02 4.83
C HIS A 195 -8.32 10.21 5.23
N ALA A 196 -8.63 11.41 4.73
CA ALA A 196 -7.89 12.62 5.11
C ALA A 196 -8.05 12.98 6.60
N GLN A 197 -9.23 12.79 7.18
CA GLN A 197 -9.47 12.98 8.62
C GLN A 197 -8.65 11.99 9.46
N VAL A 198 -8.64 10.71 9.09
CA VAL A 198 -7.84 9.68 9.76
C VAL A 198 -6.34 9.97 9.66
N GLY A 199 -5.88 10.48 8.52
CA GLY A 199 -4.50 10.98 8.36
C GLY A 199 -4.18 12.10 9.35
N ARG A 200 -5.02 13.14 9.40
CA ARG A 200 -4.85 14.25 10.37
C ARG A 200 -4.88 13.79 11.83
N LEU A 201 -5.74 12.83 12.16
CA LEU A 201 -5.80 12.24 13.49
C LEU A 201 -4.47 11.53 13.82
N THR A 202 -3.98 10.69 12.91
CA THR A 202 -2.72 9.94 13.08
C THR A 202 -1.54 10.90 13.28
N ASP A 203 -1.44 11.95 12.45
CA ASP A 203 -0.40 12.97 12.57
C ASP A 203 -0.50 13.72 13.90
N SER A 204 -1.71 14.07 14.32
CA SER A 204 -1.95 14.78 15.59
C SER A 204 -1.57 13.93 16.80
N ILE A 205 -1.89 12.62 16.77
CA ILE A 205 -1.48 11.67 17.81
C ILE A 205 0.04 11.65 17.92
N SER A 206 0.75 11.41 16.81
CA SER A 206 2.21 11.33 16.81
C SER A 206 2.88 12.63 17.27
N ALA A 207 2.34 13.79 16.86
CA ALA A 207 2.83 15.10 17.30
C ALA A 207 2.63 15.30 18.81
N THR A 208 1.45 14.94 19.33
CA THR A 208 1.11 15.09 20.75
C THR A 208 1.94 14.14 21.63
N GLU A 209 2.14 12.89 21.20
CA GLU A 209 2.98 11.91 21.88
C GLU A 209 4.42 12.42 22.03
N LYS A 210 4.98 12.95 20.94
CA LYS A 210 6.32 13.57 20.96
C LYS A 210 6.38 14.78 21.90
N CYS A 211 5.32 15.60 21.90
CA CYS A 211 5.24 16.76 22.78
C CYS A 211 5.28 16.34 24.26
N TYR A 212 4.39 15.46 24.70
CA TYR A 212 4.38 15.01 26.09
C TYR A 212 5.64 14.24 26.48
N SER A 213 6.24 13.47 25.55
CA SER A 213 7.52 12.80 25.81
C SER A 213 8.64 13.81 26.08
N ALA A 214 8.72 14.89 25.28
CA ALA A 214 9.71 15.95 25.48
C ALA A 214 9.48 16.70 26.80
N VAL A 215 8.22 16.97 27.15
CA VAL A 215 7.87 17.60 28.45
C VAL A 215 8.24 16.70 29.63
N SER A 216 7.94 15.40 29.54
CA SER A 216 8.31 14.42 30.57
C SER A 216 9.82 14.35 30.74
N GLU A 217 10.59 14.31 29.64
CA GLU A 217 12.05 14.29 29.68
C GLU A 217 12.63 15.58 30.31
N GLU A 218 12.09 16.74 29.97
CA GLU A 218 12.50 18.04 30.54
C GLU A 218 12.25 18.07 32.06
N ILE A 219 11.07 17.67 32.50
CA ILE A 219 10.71 17.60 33.93
C ILE A 219 11.61 16.62 34.68
N HIS A 220 11.91 15.45 34.09
CA HIS A 220 12.75 14.44 34.75
C HIS A 220 14.24 14.81 34.78
N THR A 221 14.74 15.48 33.75
CA THR A 221 16.19 15.76 33.60
C THR A 221 16.60 17.07 34.25
N ASN A 222 15.86 18.14 33.96
CA ASN A 222 16.21 19.49 34.40
C ASN A 222 15.42 19.92 35.64
N GLY A 223 14.30 19.24 35.92
CA GLY A 223 13.35 19.68 36.93
C GLY A 223 12.61 20.95 36.49
N VAL A 224 11.70 21.41 37.34
CA VAL A 224 10.87 22.58 37.10
C VAL A 224 10.77 23.38 38.39
N GLU A 225 10.87 24.71 38.28
CA GLU A 225 10.99 25.60 39.45
C GLU A 225 9.68 25.76 40.23
N SER A 226 8.53 25.50 39.59
CA SER A 226 7.20 25.64 40.18
C SER A 226 6.14 24.91 39.36
N ALA A 227 4.97 24.67 39.95
CA ALA A 227 3.80 24.10 39.26
C ALA A 227 3.37 24.96 38.06
N GLU A 228 3.45 26.28 38.17
CA GLU A 228 3.11 27.21 37.08
C GLU A 228 4.09 27.09 35.89
N ALA A 229 5.37 26.83 36.16
CA ALA A 229 6.36 26.60 35.10
C ALA A 229 6.09 25.27 34.38
N ALA A 230 5.76 24.20 35.12
CA ALA A 230 5.38 22.91 34.55
C ALA A 230 4.10 23.02 33.71
N ARG A 231 3.10 23.77 34.20
CA ARG A 231 1.86 24.02 33.47
C ARG A 231 2.10 24.72 32.12
N LYS A 232 2.93 25.77 32.11
CA LYS A 232 3.31 26.50 30.88
C LYS A 232 4.06 25.61 29.89
N LEU A 233 4.87 24.69 30.39
CA LEU A 233 5.57 23.71 29.57
C LEU A 233 4.59 22.71 28.92
N MET A 234 3.52 22.33 29.63
CA MET A 234 2.49 21.41 29.15
C MET A 234 1.44 22.06 28.23
N GLU A 235 1.19 23.37 28.35
CA GLU A 235 0.11 24.08 27.62
C GLU A 235 0.09 23.85 26.09
N PRO A 236 1.24 23.83 25.37
CA PRO A 236 1.27 23.49 23.96
C PRO A 236 0.78 22.06 23.68
N CYS A 237 1.23 21.09 24.49
CA CYS A 237 0.84 19.69 24.35
C CYS A 237 -0.65 19.49 24.67
N ASP A 238 -1.18 20.22 25.66
CA ASP A 238 -2.61 20.22 25.97
C ASP A 238 -3.46 20.75 24.82
N THR A 239 -2.96 21.79 24.14
CA THR A 239 -3.61 22.32 22.93
C THR A 239 -3.63 21.27 21.82
N ASP A 240 -2.52 20.56 21.61
CA ASP A 240 -2.44 19.50 20.59
C ASP A 240 -3.26 18.26 20.97
N HIS A 241 -3.32 17.88 22.25
CA HIS A 241 -4.21 16.84 22.76
C HIS A 241 -5.68 17.19 22.47
N ASN A 242 -6.10 18.45 22.63
CA ASN A 242 -7.45 18.87 22.28
C ASN A 242 -7.71 18.76 20.77
N LYS A 243 -6.70 18.98 19.91
CA LYS A 243 -6.82 18.74 18.47
C LYS A 243 -6.96 17.25 18.15
N VAL A 244 -6.25 16.37 18.87
CA VAL A 244 -6.42 14.91 18.73
C VAL A 244 -7.87 14.54 19.01
N GLN A 245 -8.44 15.00 20.13
CA GLN A 245 -9.82 14.73 20.49
C GLN A 245 -10.80 15.27 19.44
N ALA A 246 -10.61 16.51 18.98
CA ALA A 246 -11.46 17.11 17.95
C ALA A 246 -11.39 16.34 16.61
N ASN A 247 -10.20 15.91 16.20
CA ASN A 247 -10.02 15.10 14.99
C ASN A 247 -10.66 13.71 15.12
N PHE A 248 -10.56 13.09 16.30
CA PHE A 248 -11.20 11.81 16.58
C PHE A 248 -12.73 11.92 16.55
N ASP A 249 -13.29 12.94 17.19
CA ASP A 249 -14.72 13.18 17.20
C ASP A 249 -15.27 13.51 15.80
N ALA A 250 -14.53 14.30 15.00
CA ALA A 250 -14.89 14.57 13.61
C ALA A 250 -14.87 13.31 12.71
N ALA A 251 -13.86 12.44 12.89
CA ALA A 251 -13.79 11.14 12.22
C ALA A 251 -14.97 10.25 12.61
N ARG A 252 -15.29 10.21 13.91
CA ARG A 252 -16.42 9.45 14.46
C ARG A 252 -17.77 9.95 13.96
N GLU A 253 -17.95 11.26 13.84
CA GLU A 253 -19.16 11.87 13.29
C GLU A 253 -19.33 11.49 11.82
N THR A 254 -18.26 11.60 11.03
CA THR A 254 -18.27 11.28 9.59
C THR A 254 -18.68 9.84 9.34
N VAL A 255 -18.07 8.88 10.05
CA VAL A 255 -18.37 7.44 9.85
C VAL A 255 -19.78 7.05 10.30
N ARG A 256 -20.41 7.86 11.17
CA ARG A 256 -21.78 7.66 11.66
C ARG A 256 -22.85 8.36 10.82
N ALA A 257 -22.45 9.17 9.86
CA ALA A 257 -23.39 9.89 9.01
C ALA A 257 -24.31 8.90 8.26
N PRO A 258 -25.62 9.18 8.18
CA PRO A 258 -26.55 8.33 7.43
C PRO A 258 -26.11 8.16 5.98
N GLY A 259 -26.05 6.91 5.51
CA GLY A 259 -25.64 6.61 4.14
C GLY A 259 -24.13 6.68 3.91
N PHE A 260 -23.31 6.83 4.95
CA PHE A 260 -21.86 6.66 4.85
C PHE A 260 -21.46 5.19 4.55
N ALA A 261 -20.22 4.99 4.12
CA ALA A 261 -19.68 3.71 3.69
C ALA A 261 -19.81 2.61 4.77
N THR A 262 -20.04 1.36 4.35
CA THR A 262 -20.15 0.21 5.27
C THR A 262 -18.80 -0.22 5.83
N ALA A 263 -18.79 -1.13 6.81
CA ALA A 263 -17.55 -1.62 7.43
C ALA A 263 -16.68 -2.38 6.41
N GLU A 264 -17.31 -3.11 5.51
CA GLU A 264 -16.63 -3.83 4.42
C GLU A 264 -15.91 -2.85 3.48
N VAL A 265 -16.54 -1.72 3.15
CA VAL A 265 -15.92 -0.68 2.33
C VAL A 265 -14.72 -0.07 3.05
N LEU A 266 -14.86 0.28 4.33
CA LEU A 266 -13.73 0.82 5.11
C LEU A 266 -12.56 -0.17 5.18
N ALA A 267 -12.85 -1.46 5.42
CA ALA A 267 -11.85 -2.51 5.46
C ALA A 267 -11.14 -2.67 4.11
N GLN A 268 -11.87 -2.59 2.99
CA GLN A 268 -11.30 -2.64 1.64
C GLN A 268 -10.27 -1.51 1.40
N PHE A 269 -10.49 -0.35 2.00
CA PHE A 269 -9.58 0.79 1.94
C PHE A 269 -8.62 0.89 3.12
N GLN A 270 -8.57 -0.12 4.00
CA GLN A 270 -7.75 -0.14 5.21
C GLN A 270 -8.00 1.09 6.12
N LEU A 271 -9.25 1.54 6.20
CA LEU A 271 -9.68 2.65 7.04
C LEU A 271 -10.29 2.14 8.34
N PRO A 272 -10.06 2.82 9.48
CA PRO A 272 -10.64 2.42 10.74
C PRO A 272 -12.15 2.62 10.74
N ASP A 273 -12.88 1.84 11.53
CA ASP A 273 -14.31 1.99 11.75
C ASP A 273 -14.61 2.48 13.19
N PHE A 274 -14.78 3.80 13.35
CA PHE A 274 -15.09 4.42 14.63
C PHE A 274 -16.59 4.38 15.01
N ARG A 275 -17.44 3.61 14.31
CA ARG A 275 -18.87 3.51 14.66
C ARG A 275 -19.07 2.82 15.99
N ASP A 276 -18.42 1.67 16.15
CA ASP A 276 -18.54 0.81 17.33
C ASP A 276 -17.58 1.26 18.44
N GLY A 277 -18.16 1.65 19.58
CA GLY A 277 -17.41 1.98 20.79
C GLY A 277 -16.95 0.78 21.61
N PHE A 278 -17.20 -0.45 21.13
CA PHE A 278 -16.79 -1.67 21.81
C PHE A 278 -15.46 -2.17 21.25
N GLU A 279 -14.39 -2.08 22.02
CA GLU A 279 -13.03 -2.51 21.65
C GLU A 279 -12.98 -3.93 21.08
N SER A 280 -13.84 -4.84 21.57
CA SER A 280 -13.89 -6.25 21.14
C SER A 280 -14.39 -6.48 19.70
N ARG A 281 -14.91 -5.43 19.04
CA ARG A 281 -15.42 -5.47 17.67
C ARG A 281 -14.64 -4.59 16.70
N GLN A 282 -13.62 -3.89 17.21
CA GLN A 282 -12.79 -3.01 16.40
C GLN A 282 -11.81 -3.82 15.56
N ASP A 283 -11.59 -3.39 14.31
CA ASP A 283 -10.44 -3.88 13.55
C ASP A 283 -9.12 -3.43 14.21
N GLY A 284 -8.02 -4.09 13.87
CA GLY A 284 -6.71 -3.82 14.51
C GLY A 284 -6.23 -2.37 14.35
N LYS A 285 -6.63 -1.67 13.28
CA LYS A 285 -6.25 -0.26 13.06
C LYS A 285 -7.05 0.67 13.96
N THR A 286 -8.34 0.43 14.08
CA THR A 286 -9.26 1.15 14.97
C THR A 286 -8.85 0.95 16.43
N GLN A 287 -8.51 -0.28 16.81
CA GLN A 287 -8.01 -0.59 18.14
C GLN A 287 -6.70 0.14 18.43
N GLY A 288 -5.73 0.12 17.50
CA GLY A 288 -4.45 0.81 17.67
C GLY A 288 -4.60 2.32 17.86
N LEU A 289 -5.44 2.97 17.05
CA LEU A 289 -5.71 4.42 17.19
C LEU A 289 -6.44 4.73 18.51
N THR A 290 -7.42 3.93 18.90
CA THR A 290 -8.15 4.11 20.17
C THR A 290 -7.20 3.96 21.37
N GLN A 291 -6.33 2.96 21.35
CA GLN A 291 -5.31 2.75 22.40
C GLN A 291 -4.32 3.91 22.47
N ALA A 292 -3.86 4.45 21.34
CA ALA A 292 -2.96 5.60 21.33
C ALA A 292 -3.62 6.85 21.95
N ILE A 293 -4.89 7.10 21.66
CA ILE A 293 -5.66 8.21 22.25
C ILE A 293 -5.81 8.01 23.77
N GLU A 294 -6.16 6.81 24.23
CA GLU A 294 -6.25 6.51 25.67
C GLU A 294 -4.88 6.63 26.36
N GLN A 295 -3.80 6.22 25.70
CA GLN A 295 -2.45 6.39 26.23
C GLN A 295 -2.08 7.87 26.39
N LEU A 296 -2.40 8.71 25.39
CA LEU A 296 -2.21 10.16 25.48
C LEU A 296 -2.95 10.77 26.66
N LYS A 297 -4.19 10.33 26.90
CA LYS A 297 -4.98 10.78 28.05
C LYS A 297 -4.33 10.39 29.38
N ARG A 298 -3.83 9.16 29.51
CA ARG A 298 -3.10 8.71 30.70
C ARG A 298 -1.83 9.51 30.92
N THR A 299 -1.03 9.72 29.87
CA THR A 299 0.20 10.52 29.97
C THR A 299 -0.08 11.96 30.39
N LYS A 300 -1.15 12.57 29.87
CA LYS A 300 -1.61 13.88 30.33
C LYS A 300 -1.98 13.88 31.81
N GLU A 301 -2.75 12.88 32.26
CA GLU A 301 -3.17 12.74 33.66
C GLU A 301 -1.96 12.55 34.60
N GLU A 302 -0.99 11.72 34.21
CA GLU A 302 0.26 11.48 34.94
C GLU A 302 1.08 12.78 35.07
N LEU A 303 1.29 13.52 33.98
CA LEU A 303 2.02 14.79 34.01
C LEU A 303 1.28 15.86 34.81
N SER A 304 -0.06 15.89 34.74
CA SER A 304 -0.88 16.79 35.56
C SER A 304 -0.77 16.48 37.05
N LYS A 305 -0.55 15.21 37.42
CA LYS A 305 -0.32 14.80 38.81
C LYS A 305 1.04 15.30 39.29
N ILE A 306 2.09 15.15 38.48
CA ILE A 306 3.41 15.70 38.78
C ILE A 306 3.33 17.22 38.99
N GLU A 307 2.62 17.92 38.11
CA GLU A 307 2.39 19.38 38.20
C GLU A 307 1.75 19.79 39.54
N LYS A 308 0.68 19.11 39.96
CA LYS A 308 -0.19 19.55 41.06
C LYS A 308 0.18 19.00 42.43
N GLU A 309 0.78 17.81 42.48
CA GLU A 309 1.07 17.12 43.74
C GLU A 309 2.58 17.12 44.02
N ASP A 310 3.37 16.56 43.11
CA ASP A 310 4.79 16.28 43.38
C ASP A 310 5.63 17.56 43.46
N ILE A 311 5.41 18.52 42.55
CA ILE A 311 6.14 19.80 42.57
C ILE A 311 5.77 20.63 43.79
N VAL A 312 4.48 20.69 44.13
CA VAL A 312 4.00 21.44 45.30
C VAL A 312 4.61 20.86 46.58
N TYR A 313 4.57 19.53 46.74
CA TYR A 313 5.19 18.84 47.85
C TYR A 313 6.71 19.09 47.93
N ALA A 314 7.41 19.02 46.80
CA ALA A 314 8.86 19.28 46.76
C ALA A 314 9.19 20.72 47.18
N GLN A 315 8.33 21.68 46.82
CA GLN A 315 8.50 23.08 47.16
C GLN A 315 8.22 23.35 48.65
N GLU A 316 7.14 22.81 49.20
CA GLU A 316 6.85 22.85 50.65
C GLU A 316 7.99 22.21 51.46
N PHE A 317 8.50 21.06 51.00
CA PHE A 317 9.63 20.39 51.63
C PHE A 317 10.89 21.25 51.61
N LYS A 318 11.20 21.89 50.48
CA LYS A 318 12.33 22.82 50.34
C LYS A 318 12.20 24.01 51.30
N GLU A 319 11.03 24.61 51.41
CA GLU A 319 10.77 25.73 52.30
C GLU A 319 10.87 25.33 53.78
N ALA A 320 10.29 24.18 54.15
CA ALA A 320 10.40 23.63 55.49
C ALA A 320 11.86 23.35 55.86
N LEU A 321 12.63 22.77 54.95
CA LEU A 321 14.06 22.52 55.13
C LEU A 321 14.84 23.84 55.31
N GLN A 322 14.56 24.87 54.50
CA GLN A 322 15.20 26.18 54.63
C GLN A 322 14.86 26.87 55.95
N SER A 323 13.63 26.75 56.44
CA SER A 323 13.20 27.27 57.74
C SER A 323 13.93 26.58 58.89
N GLU A 324 14.04 25.25 58.86
CA GLU A 324 14.78 24.48 59.87
C GLU A 324 16.27 24.81 59.89
N LEU A 325 16.90 24.91 58.71
CA LEU A 325 18.30 25.34 58.56
C LEU A 325 18.55 26.76 59.09
N SER A 326 17.54 27.62 59.04
CA SER A 326 17.60 28.99 59.55
C SER A 326 17.16 29.11 61.01
N SER A 327 16.89 27.98 61.69
CA SER A 327 16.31 28.03 63.04
C SER A 327 17.31 28.59 64.07
N PRO A 328 16.86 29.43 65.02
CA PRO A 328 17.70 29.97 66.08
C PRO A 328 18.38 28.89 66.92
N GLU A 329 17.76 27.72 67.05
CA GLU A 329 18.28 26.60 67.83
C GLU A 329 19.48 25.94 67.12
N LEU A 330 19.42 25.74 65.80
CA LEU A 330 20.56 25.26 65.01
C LEU A 330 21.72 26.28 65.05
N VAL A 331 21.40 27.58 64.89
CA VAL A 331 22.38 28.66 65.03
C VAL A 331 23.00 28.67 66.44
N ARG A 332 22.22 28.39 67.49
CA ARG A 332 22.69 28.29 68.88
C ARG A 332 23.58 27.06 69.09
N ILE A 333 23.17 25.90 68.57
CA ILE A 333 23.92 24.64 68.64
C ILE A 333 25.28 24.76 67.94
N ILE A 334 25.39 25.57 66.88
CA ILE A 334 26.66 25.80 66.18
C ILE A 334 27.51 26.87 66.87
N SER A 335 26.89 27.98 67.28
CA SER A 335 27.60 29.14 67.83
C SER A 335 28.20 28.89 69.22
N GLU A 336 27.56 28.08 70.07
CA GLU A 336 28.06 27.82 71.43
C GLU A 336 29.35 26.97 71.43
N PRO A 337 29.44 25.83 70.72
CA PRO A 337 30.66 25.06 70.59
C PRO A 337 31.75 25.81 69.82
N LEU A 338 31.39 26.54 68.75
CA LEU A 338 32.34 27.38 68.02
C LEU A 338 32.99 28.40 68.97
N ASN A 339 32.20 29.10 69.78
CA ASN A 339 32.72 30.03 70.78
C ASN A 339 33.62 29.33 71.82
N LYS A 340 33.33 28.08 72.20
CA LYS A 340 34.19 27.28 73.09
C LYS A 340 35.52 26.90 72.41
N VAL A 341 35.51 26.51 71.13
CA VAL A 341 36.71 26.19 70.35
C VAL A 341 37.59 27.42 70.12
N LEU A 342 36.97 28.57 69.81
CA LEU A 342 37.67 29.84 69.65
C LEU A 342 38.32 30.26 70.97
N LYS A 343 37.59 30.21 72.09
CA LYS A 343 38.13 30.50 73.43
C LYS A 343 39.25 29.52 73.81
N TYR A 344 39.09 28.22 73.55
CA TYR A 344 40.12 27.22 73.81
C TYR A 344 41.40 27.50 73.01
N SER A 345 41.27 27.88 71.73
CA SER A 345 42.42 28.20 70.87
C SER A 345 43.19 29.41 71.40
N VAL A 346 42.49 30.49 71.78
CA VAL A 346 43.12 31.67 72.39
C VAL A 346 43.85 31.32 73.69
N VAL A 347 43.22 30.53 74.56
CA VAL A 347 43.81 30.14 75.85
C VAL A 347 45.00 29.19 75.68
N ARG A 348 44.96 28.30 74.68
CA ARG A 348 46.07 27.37 74.40
C ARG A 348 47.29 28.12 73.90
N GLU A 349 47.12 28.97 72.88
CA GLU A 349 48.26 29.70 72.29
C GLU A 349 48.86 30.71 73.29
N GLY A 350 48.04 31.29 74.17
CA GLY A 350 48.52 32.15 75.25
C GLY A 350 49.26 31.41 76.38
N LYS A 351 49.04 30.10 76.56
CA LYS A 351 49.82 29.26 77.49
C LYS A 351 51.18 28.84 76.91
N ASP A 352 51.31 28.90 75.59
CA ASP A 352 52.53 28.57 74.86
C ASP A 352 53.41 29.81 74.59
N ASP A 353 53.19 30.92 75.34
CA ASP A 353 53.89 32.22 75.24
C ASP A 353 53.90 32.83 73.82
N LYS A 354 52.94 32.47 72.96
CA LYS A 354 52.84 33.06 71.62
C LYS A 354 52.20 34.45 71.68
N ASP A 355 52.63 35.32 70.77
CA ASP A 355 52.10 36.68 70.69
C ASP A 355 50.61 36.70 70.26
N ALA A 356 49.97 37.84 70.50
CA ALA A 356 48.55 38.03 70.24
C ALA A 356 48.17 37.81 68.77
N TRP A 357 49.09 38.07 67.83
CA TRP A 357 48.83 37.91 66.40
C TRP A 357 48.82 36.44 65.98
N ALA A 358 49.76 35.64 66.51
CA ALA A 358 49.78 34.20 66.35
C ALA A 358 48.53 33.55 66.97
N ALA A 359 48.07 34.00 68.14
CA ALA A 359 46.86 33.51 68.77
C ALA A 359 45.59 33.83 67.96
N ILE A 360 45.49 35.04 67.37
CA ILE A 360 44.36 35.43 66.51
C ILE A 360 44.33 34.58 65.22
N ASN A 361 45.47 34.33 64.60
CA ASN A 361 45.52 33.52 63.37
C ASN A 361 45.21 32.04 63.62
N ALA A 362 45.74 31.45 64.70
CA ALA A 362 45.41 30.09 65.10
C ALA A 362 43.91 29.95 65.43
N THR A 363 43.32 30.96 66.07
CA THR A 363 41.89 31.00 66.37
C THR A 363 41.03 31.07 65.12
N LYS A 364 41.40 31.89 64.12
CA LYS A 364 40.74 31.91 62.82
C LYS A 364 40.86 30.59 62.08
N GLN A 365 42.04 29.98 62.07
CA GLN A 365 42.29 28.71 61.41
C GLN A 365 41.47 27.58 62.05
N HIS A 366 41.51 27.43 63.36
CA HIS A 366 40.72 26.41 64.07
C HIS A 366 39.22 26.66 63.98
N GLY A 367 38.77 27.92 63.98
CA GLY A 367 37.37 28.28 63.77
C GLY A 367 36.88 27.87 62.38
N ASN A 368 37.65 28.18 61.34
CA ASN A 368 37.34 27.79 59.96
C ASN A 368 37.36 26.27 59.79
N GLN A 369 38.34 25.59 60.39
CA GLN A 369 38.46 24.14 60.31
C GLN A 369 37.31 23.44 61.05
N PHE A 370 36.90 23.94 62.22
CA PHE A 370 35.72 23.44 62.92
C PHE A 370 34.43 23.61 62.08
N LEU A 371 34.26 24.74 61.41
CA LEU A 371 33.11 24.98 60.54
C LEU A 371 33.13 24.07 59.30
N GLN A 372 34.31 23.84 58.70
CA GLN A 372 34.46 22.90 57.57
C GLN A 372 34.18 21.46 57.99
N ASP A 373 34.76 20.98 59.09
CA ASP A 373 34.52 19.63 59.60
C ASP A 373 33.04 19.40 59.94
N LEU A 374 32.38 20.43 60.46
CA LEU A 374 30.94 20.41 60.74
C LEU A 374 30.12 20.35 59.44
N LEU A 375 30.47 21.15 58.43
CA LEU A 375 29.82 21.13 57.13
C LEU A 375 30.00 19.78 56.44
N ASP A 376 31.20 19.20 56.43
CA ASP A 376 31.49 17.92 55.80
C ASP A 376 30.72 16.77 56.46
N LYS A 377 30.66 16.75 57.81
CA LYS A 377 29.83 15.79 58.54
C LYS A 377 28.35 15.98 58.30
N SER A 378 27.89 17.23 58.25
CA SER A 378 26.48 17.53 57.95
C SER A 378 26.10 17.07 56.55
N ALA A 379 26.99 17.25 55.56
CA ALA A 379 26.80 16.79 54.20
C ALA A 379 26.78 15.26 54.11
N GLN A 380 27.65 14.55 54.85
CA GLN A 380 27.59 13.09 54.94
C GLN A 380 26.27 12.60 55.56
N ILE A 381 25.82 13.20 56.66
CA ILE A 381 24.57 12.82 57.32
C ILE A 381 23.37 13.10 56.40
N ALA A 382 23.34 14.27 55.75
CA ALA A 382 22.30 14.62 54.78
C ALA A 382 22.31 13.66 53.58
N HIS A 383 23.48 13.31 53.05
CA HIS A 383 23.60 12.35 51.96
C HIS A 383 23.10 10.96 52.36
N MET A 384 23.42 10.50 53.57
CA MET A 384 22.89 9.24 54.11
C MET A 384 21.36 9.28 54.28
N ALA A 385 20.81 10.37 54.83
CA ALA A 385 19.37 10.53 55.01
C ALA A 385 18.62 10.60 53.67
N ILE A 386 19.18 11.27 52.67
CA ILE A 386 18.64 11.32 51.30
C ILE A 386 18.70 9.93 50.65
N GLN A 387 19.81 9.19 50.80
CA GLN A 387 19.89 7.82 50.29
C GLN A 387 18.89 6.88 50.97
N GLU A 388 18.68 7.02 52.27
CA GLU A 388 17.69 6.24 53.02
C GLU A 388 16.26 6.58 52.59
N ALA A 389 15.96 7.87 52.39
CA ALA A 389 14.67 8.34 51.87
C ALA A 389 14.42 7.85 50.44
N LEU A 390 15.42 7.93 49.55
CA LEU A 390 15.35 7.42 48.17
C LEU A 390 15.18 5.90 48.13
N SER A 391 15.89 5.16 48.98
CA SER A 391 15.74 3.70 49.13
C SER A 391 14.31 3.33 49.54
N ASN A 392 13.76 4.04 50.53
CA ASN A 392 12.39 3.83 51.00
C ASN A 392 11.34 4.21 49.94
N ALA A 393 11.56 5.29 49.17
CA ALA A 393 10.69 5.67 48.06
C ALA A 393 10.72 4.63 46.92
N THR A 394 11.92 4.12 46.58
CA THR A 394 12.11 3.08 45.56
C THR A 394 11.44 1.76 45.93
N VAL A 395 11.46 1.37 47.21
CA VAL A 395 10.76 0.19 47.73
C VAL A 395 9.23 0.36 47.61
N ARG A 396 8.70 1.56 47.89
CA ARG A 396 7.26 1.87 47.74
C ARG A 396 6.82 1.86 46.27
N TYR A 397 7.64 2.37 45.37
CA TYR A 397 7.37 2.34 43.93
C TYR A 397 7.34 0.90 43.38
N ASN A 398 8.30 0.07 43.79
CA ASN A 398 8.38 -1.34 43.38
C ASN A 398 7.30 -2.26 44.00
N THR A 399 6.67 -1.84 45.10
CA THR A 399 5.54 -2.56 45.70
C THR A 399 4.20 -2.15 45.11
N ALA A 400 4.04 -0.88 44.71
CA ALA A 400 2.86 -0.42 43.98
C ALA A 400 2.76 -1.00 42.56
N GLY A 401 3.89 -1.23 41.88
CA GLY A 401 3.93 -1.85 40.55
C GLY A 401 3.70 -3.37 40.49
N LYS A 402 3.57 -4.06 41.63
CA LYS A 402 3.36 -5.53 41.70
C LYS A 402 1.93 -5.96 42.07
N THR A 403 1.01 -5.00 42.24
CA THR A 403 -0.40 -5.25 42.56
C THR A 403 -1.37 -4.71 41.49
N GLY A 404 -0.89 -4.45 40.27
CA GLY A 404 -1.71 -4.09 39.10
C GLY A 404 -1.87 -5.27 38.16
#